data_AF-A0A9E0A3L0-F1
#
_entry.id   AF-A0A9E0A3L0-F1
#
_cell.length_a   1.000
_cell.length_b   1.000
_cell.length_c   1.000
_cell.angle_alpha   90.00
_cell.angle_beta   90.00
_cell.angle_gamma   90.00
#
_symmetry.space_group_name_H-M   'P 1'
#
loop_
_entity.id
_entity.type
_entity.pdbx_description
1 polymer ?
#
loop_
_entity_poly.entity_id
_entity_poly.type
_entity_poly.pdbx_seq_one_letter_code
_entity_poly.pdbx_strand_id
1 'polypeptide(L)'
;PVNIYEVLDYHTEETYPGLMDAIHHFSHGLDCYQKGQWDRAMEAFRRGLSINGGDQLSQMYIDRCEYMKKNPPSGEWDGVFVMTSK
;
A
#
# COMPACT_ATOMS: atom_id res chain seq x y z
N PRO A 1 7.18 0.48 14.19
CA PRO A 1 6.54 -0.28 13.09
C PRO A 1 5.14 -0.78 13.50
N VAL A 2 4.10 -0.38 12.78
CA VAL A 2 2.75 -0.95 12.92
C VAL A 2 2.66 -2.12 11.93
N ASN A 3 2.31 -3.31 12.42
CA ASN A 3 2.11 -4.47 11.57
C ASN A 3 0.68 -4.46 11.02
N ILE A 4 0.55 -4.59 9.70
CA ILE A 4 -0.74 -4.74 9.03
C ILE A 4 -0.88 -6.21 8.65
N TYR A 5 -1.99 -6.81 9.04
CA TYR A 5 -2.33 -8.19 8.72
C TYR A 5 -3.56 -8.20 7.82
N GLU A 6 -3.43 -8.78 6.64
CA GLU A 6 -4.54 -9.09 5.74
C GLU A 6 -4.79 -10.60 5.79
N VAL A 7 -6.04 -11.01 6.04
CA VAL A 7 -6.40 -12.43 6.11
C VAL A 7 -6.65 -12.93 4.69
N LEU A 8 -5.64 -13.57 4.11
CA LEU A 8 -5.68 -14.13 2.74
C LEU A 8 -6.09 -15.61 2.70
N ASP A 9 -6.33 -16.22 3.86
CA ASP A 9 -6.52 -17.67 4.05
C ASP A 9 -7.80 -18.24 3.39
N TYR A 10 -8.67 -17.37 2.87
CA TYR A 10 -9.89 -17.74 2.15
C TYR A 10 -9.73 -17.67 0.61
N HIS A 11 -8.50 -17.55 0.10
CA HIS A 11 -8.23 -17.35 -1.32
C HIS A 11 -7.48 -18.53 -1.93
N THR A 12 -8.07 -19.13 -2.97
CA THR A 12 -7.45 -20.13 -3.84
C THR A 12 -7.11 -19.48 -5.17
N GLU A 13 -6.30 -20.13 -6.02
CA GLU A 13 -6.04 -19.62 -7.39
C GLU A 13 -7.34 -19.44 -8.21
N GLU A 14 -8.40 -20.18 -7.90
CA GLU A 14 -9.73 -20.02 -8.52
C GLU A 14 -10.49 -18.78 -8.03
N THR A 15 -10.37 -18.43 -6.74
CA THR A 15 -11.10 -17.29 -6.18
C THR A 15 -10.31 -15.97 -6.24
N TYR A 16 -8.99 -16.06 -6.40
CA TYR A 16 -8.11 -14.91 -6.57
C TYR A 16 -6.94 -15.26 -7.51
N PRO A 17 -7.20 -15.35 -8.82
CA PRO A 17 -6.14 -15.51 -9.81
C PRO A 17 -5.19 -14.32 -9.75
N GLY A 18 -3.89 -14.59 -9.63
CA GLY A 18 -2.86 -13.55 -9.49
C GLY A 18 -2.61 -13.07 -8.05
N LEU A 19 -3.13 -13.77 -7.03
CA LEU A 19 -2.88 -13.44 -5.61
C LEU A 19 -1.38 -13.20 -5.31
N MET A 20 -0.50 -14.07 -5.82
CA MET A 20 0.94 -13.95 -5.59
C MET A 20 1.52 -12.65 -6.19
N ASP A 21 1.05 -12.25 -7.37
CA ASP A 21 1.48 -11.02 -8.05
C ASP A 21 0.92 -9.78 -7.34
N ALA A 22 -0.32 -9.84 -6.85
CA ALA A 22 -0.90 -8.79 -6.02
C ALA A 22 -0.10 -8.59 -4.73
N ILE A 23 0.25 -9.69 -4.03
CA ILE A 23 1.12 -9.66 -2.84
C ILE A 23 2.49 -9.07 -3.17
N HIS A 24 3.13 -9.47 -4.27
CA HIS A 24 4.41 -8.93 -4.69
C HIS A 24 4.35 -7.42 -4.94
N HIS A 25 3.31 -6.95 -5.65
CA HIS A 25 3.11 -5.53 -5.90
C HIS A 25 2.84 -4.75 -4.62
N PHE A 26 2.03 -5.30 -3.72
CA PHE A 26 1.76 -4.69 -2.43
C PHE A 26 3.03 -4.57 -1.57
N SER A 27 3.81 -5.64 -1.45
CA SER A 27 5.08 -5.64 -0.72
C SER A 27 6.06 -4.63 -1.28
N HIS A 28 6.20 -4.54 -2.61
CA HIS A 28 7.05 -3.54 -3.24
C HIS A 28 6.54 -2.11 -2.99
N GLY A 29 5.21 -1.92 -2.97
CA GLY A 29 4.59 -0.65 -2.59
C GLY A 29 4.93 -0.23 -1.17
N LEU A 30 4.87 -1.15 -0.21
CA LEU A 30 5.27 -0.92 1.18
C LEU A 30 6.75 -0.53 1.32
N ASP A 31 7.64 -1.21 0.60
CA ASP A 31 9.07 -0.88 0.62
C ASP A 31 9.34 0.55 0.09
N CYS A 32 8.66 0.93 -1.00
CA CYS A 32 8.74 2.28 -1.53
C CYS A 32 8.15 3.30 -0.54
N TYR A 33 7.02 2.97 0.08
CA TYR A 33 6.35 3.79 1.07
C TYR A 33 7.25 4.07 2.29
N GLN A 34 7.90 3.04 2.84
CA GLN A 34 8.83 3.19 3.96
C GLN A 34 10.05 4.07 3.60
N LYS A 35 10.43 4.12 2.32
CA LYS A 35 11.53 4.96 1.81
C LYS A 35 11.07 6.38 1.41
N GLY A 36 9.80 6.72 1.59
CA GLY A 36 9.25 8.01 1.17
C GLY A 36 9.11 8.18 -0.34
N GLN A 37 9.19 7.09 -1.11
CA GLN A 37 9.12 7.10 -2.57
C GLN A 37 7.66 7.05 -3.03
N TRP A 38 6.91 8.11 -2.73
CA TRP A 38 5.44 8.15 -2.86
C TRP A 38 4.92 7.75 -4.24
N ASP A 39 5.50 8.28 -5.31
CA ASP A 39 5.08 7.97 -6.69
C ASP A 39 5.28 6.49 -7.04
N ARG A 40 6.43 5.92 -6.65
CA ARG A 40 6.73 4.51 -6.89
C ARG A 40 5.84 3.59 -6.05
N ALA A 41 5.55 4.00 -4.82
CA ALA A 41 4.64 3.28 -3.94
C ALA A 41 3.23 3.23 -4.55
N MET A 42 2.68 4.38 -4.97
CA MET A 42 1.37 4.45 -5.63
C MET A 42 1.31 3.60 -6.90
N GLU A 43 2.35 3.63 -7.74
CA GLU A 43 2.40 2.82 -8.96
C GLU A 43 2.31 1.31 -8.65
N ALA A 44 3.01 0.86 -7.60
CA ALA A 44 2.96 -0.53 -7.16
C ALA A 44 1.57 -0.91 -6.62
N PHE A 45 0.96 -0.08 -5.76
CA PHE A 45 -0.39 -0.34 -5.24
C PHE A 45 -1.45 -0.33 -6.33
N ARG A 46 -1.33 0.55 -7.34
CA ARG A 46 -2.24 0.56 -8.50
C ARG A 46 -2.11 -0.70 -9.36
N ARG A 47 -0.90 -1.27 -9.46
CA ARG A 47 -0.72 -2.59 -10.09
C ARG A 47 -1.40 -3.70 -9.30
N GLY A 48 -1.28 -3.70 -7.97
CA GLY A 48 -2.03 -4.62 -7.10
C GLY A 48 -3.55 -4.52 -7.31
N LEU A 49 -4.08 -3.29 -7.30
CA LEU A 49 -5.51 -3.01 -7.59
C LEU A 49 -5.96 -3.44 -8.99
N SER A 50 -5.06 -3.43 -9.98
CA SER A 50 -5.40 -3.90 -11.33
C SER A 50 -5.58 -5.42 -11.39
N ILE A 51 -4.95 -6.16 -10.46
CA ILE A 51 -5.13 -7.60 -10.29
C ILE A 51 -6.35 -7.88 -9.41
N ASN A 52 -6.51 -7.12 -8.32
CA ASN A 52 -7.66 -7.18 -7.44
C ASN A 52 -8.22 -5.80 -7.13
N GLY A 53 -9.26 -5.43 -7.87
CA GLY A 53 -9.94 -4.14 -7.68
C GLY A 53 -10.61 -3.98 -6.31
N GLY A 54 -10.75 -5.06 -5.53
CA GLY A 54 -11.31 -5.04 -4.18
C GLY A 54 -10.29 -4.80 -3.06
N ASP A 55 -9.00 -4.66 -3.37
CA ASP A 55 -7.95 -4.45 -2.37
C ASP A 55 -8.04 -3.04 -1.74
N GLN A 56 -8.82 -2.96 -0.66
CA GLN A 56 -8.99 -1.71 0.10
C GLN A 56 -7.69 -1.25 0.75
N LEU A 57 -6.75 -2.16 1.01
CA LEU A 57 -5.49 -1.85 1.67
C LEU A 57 -4.55 -1.10 0.71
N SER A 58 -4.43 -1.58 -0.54
CA SER A 58 -3.75 -0.85 -1.61
C SER A 58 -4.33 0.55 -1.82
N GLN A 59 -5.66 0.69 -1.83
CA GLN A 59 -6.31 1.99 -1.97
C GLN A 59 -5.99 2.93 -0.80
N MET A 60 -6.08 2.44 0.45
CA MET A 60 -5.72 3.23 1.63
C MET A 60 -4.26 3.73 1.56
N TYR A 61 -3.32 2.91 1.09
CA TYR A 61 -1.93 3.32 0.95
C TYR A 61 -1.72 4.33 -0.17
N ILE A 62 -2.48 4.26 -1.28
CA ILE A 62 -2.47 5.31 -2.30
C ILE A 62 -2.91 6.64 -1.71
N ASP A 63 -4.01 6.66 -0.96
CA ASP A 63 -4.53 7.88 -0.32
C ASP A 63 -3.50 8.48 0.65
N ARG A 64 -2.81 7.64 1.42
CA ARG A 64 -1.70 8.06 2.30
C ARG A 64 -0.54 8.65 1.52
N CYS A 65 -0.13 8.03 0.40
CA CYS A 65 0.93 8.57 -0.46
C CYS A 65 0.54 9.94 -1.02
N GLU A 66 -0.70 10.09 -1.51
CA GLU A 66 -1.20 11.37 -2.01
C GLU A 66 -1.21 12.44 -0.92
N TYR A 67 -1.63 12.08 0.29
CA TYR A 67 -1.57 12.99 1.44
C TYR A 67 -0.13 13.40 1.76
N MET A 68 0.81 12.45 1.81
CA MET A 68 2.22 12.71 2.11
C MET A 68 2.94 13.50 1.00
N LYS A 69 2.51 13.38 -0.26
CA LYS A 69 3.00 14.26 -1.33
C LYS A 69 2.54 15.71 -1.15
N LYS A 70 1.29 15.91 -0.72
CA LYS A 70 0.73 17.25 -0.47
C LYS A 70 1.24 17.87 0.83
N ASN A 71 1.49 17.02 1.83
CA ASN A 71 1.92 17.38 3.18
C ASN A 71 3.19 16.57 3.50
N PRO A 72 4.35 16.93 2.92
CA PRO A 72 5.57 16.19 3.18
C PRO A 72 5.91 16.22 4.67
N PRO A 73 6.40 15.10 5.24
CA PRO A 73 6.77 15.05 6.65
C PRO A 73 7.84 16.11 6.96
N SER A 74 7.72 16.74 8.14
CA SER A 74 8.71 17.68 8.63
C SER A 74 9.94 16.92 9.12
N GLY A 75 10.90 16.69 8.22
CA GLY A 75 12.14 15.98 8.50
C GLY A 75 12.22 14.61 7.82
N GLU A 76 13.05 13.72 8.37
CA GLU A 76 13.18 12.37 7.85
C GLU A 76 11.90 11.56 8.10
N TRP A 77 11.48 10.84 7.06
CA TRP A 77 10.35 9.94 7.14
C TRP A 77 10.71 8.66 7.90
N ASP A 78 9.90 8.29 8.90
CA ASP A 78 10.15 7.15 9.78
C ASP A 78 9.23 5.94 9.51
N GLY A 79 8.41 6.02 8.45
CA GLY A 79 7.45 4.97 8.07
C GLY A 79 6.11 5.05 8.79
N VAL A 80 5.87 6.01 9.68
CA VAL A 80 4.65 6.08 10.50
C VAL A 80 3.68 7.12 9.97
N PHE A 81 2.54 6.65 9.44
CA PHE A 81 1.43 7.54 9.12
C PHE A 81 0.65 7.89 10.38
N VAL A 82 0.70 9.15 10.80
CA VAL A 82 -0.19 9.67 11.83
C VAL A 82 -1.33 10.42 11.16
N MET A 83 -2.54 9.88 11.25
CA MET A 83 -3.73 10.55 10.73
C MET A 83 -4.08 11.71 11.65
N THR A 84 -3.67 12.93 11.29
CA THR A 84 -4.09 14.14 11.99
C THR A 84 -5.44 14.59 11.45
N SER A 85 -6.51 13.84 11.72
CA SER A 85 -7.86 14.39 11.64
C SER A 85 -8.31 14.74 13.05
N LYS A 86 -8.73 15.99 13.24
CA LYS A 86 -9.56 16.40 14.37
C LYS A 86 -10.96 15.78 14.25
#